data_AF-A0A7J8T2Y2-F1
#
_entry.id   AF-A0A7J8T2Y2-F1
#
_cell.length_a   1.000
_cell.length_b   1.000
_cell.length_c   1.000
_cell.angle_alpha   90.00
_cell.angle_beta   90.00
_cell.angle_gamma   90.00
#
_symmetry.space_group_name_H-M   'P 1'
#
loop_
_entity.id
_entity.type
_entity.pdbx_description
1 polymer ?
#
loop_
_entity_poly.entity_id
_entity_poly.type
_entity_poly.pdbx_seq_one_letter_code
_entity_poly.pdbx_strand_id
1 'polypeptide(L)' 'ESISIRDDEWIPESVDYRIHNKVTNSSIIKVSDLILHETRQWMEELITGVFSSKDAERILCIPLA' A
#
# COMPACT_ATOMS: atom_id res chain seq x y z
N GLU A 1 -16.27 -3.82 26.36
CA GLU A 1 -15.33 -4.52 25.46
C GLU A 1 -14.69 -3.52 24.51
N SER A 2 -13.38 -3.64 24.23
CA SER A 2 -12.68 -2.78 23.28
C SER A 2 -12.44 -3.54 21.97
N ILE A 3 -13.13 -3.12 20.92
CA ILE A 3 -12.92 -3.66 19.57
C ILE A 3 -11.59 -3.08 19.06
N SER A 4 -10.54 -3.91 19.04
CA SER A 4 -9.23 -3.54 18.50
C SER A 4 -9.24 -3.79 17.00
N ILE A 5 -9.20 -2.72 16.21
CA ILE A 5 -9.13 -2.78 14.74
C ILE A 5 -7.96 -3.62 14.20
N ARG A 6 -6.99 -3.95 15.06
CA ARG A 6 -5.77 -4.70 14.73
C ARG A 6 -5.94 -6.20 14.94
N ASP A 7 -6.82 -6.58 15.85
CA ASP A 7 -7.07 -7.96 16.25
C ASP A 7 -8.37 -8.51 15.64
N ASP A 8 -9.18 -7.63 15.04
CA ASP A 8 -10.45 -7.99 14.44
C ASP A 8 -10.31 -8.48 12.99
N GLU A 9 -11.11 -9.48 12.63
CA GLU A 9 -11.17 -10.06 11.30
C GLU A 9 -12.11 -9.23 10.42
N TRP A 10 -11.58 -8.18 9.79
CA TRP A 10 -12.37 -7.27 8.96
C TRP A 10 -12.91 -7.90 7.67
N ILE A 11 -12.27 -8.96 7.17
CA ILE A 11 -12.65 -9.63 5.93
C ILE A 11 -12.68 -11.14 6.18
N PRO A 12 -13.87 -11.75 6.29
CA PRO A 12 -14.01 -13.19 6.38
C PRO A 12 -13.33 -13.87 5.18
N GLU A 13 -12.57 -14.93 5.43
CA GLU A 13 -11.91 -15.79 4.43
C GLU A 13 -10.66 -15.22 3.71
N SER A 14 -10.15 -14.04 4.09
CA SER A 14 -8.87 -13.55 3.57
C SER A 14 -7.70 -14.13 4.36
N VAL A 15 -6.70 -14.74 3.69
CA VAL A 15 -5.45 -15.21 4.33
C VAL A 15 -4.66 -14.03 4.95
N ASP A 16 -4.91 -12.82 4.45
CA ASP A 16 -4.33 -11.55 4.90
C ASP A 16 -5.36 -10.70 5.69
N TYR A 17 -6.18 -11.33 6.53
CA TYR A 17 -7.25 -10.67 7.30
C TYR A 17 -6.75 -9.65 8.33
N ARG A 18 -5.50 -9.76 8.77
CA ARG A 18 -4.85 -8.79 9.65
C ARG A 18 -4.14 -7.74 8.82
N ILE A 19 -4.29 -6.48 9.22
CA ILE A 19 -3.46 -5.38 8.73
C ILE A 19 -2.03 -5.65 9.23
N HIS A 20 -1.27 -6.44 8.46
CA HIS A 20 0.15 -6.64 8.68
C HIS A 20 0.84 -5.35 8.27
N ASN A 21 0.98 -4.43 9.23
CA ASN A 21 1.79 -3.24 9.05
C ASN A 21 3.27 -3.64 9.12
N LYS A 22 3.73 -4.40 8.12
CA LYS A 22 5.15 -4.54 7.86
C LYS A 22 5.52 -3.23 7.17
N VAL A 23 5.85 -2.22 7.98
CA VAL A 23 6.34 -0.93 7.49
C VAL A 23 7.70 -1.22 6.86
N THR A 24 7.71 -1.63 5.59
CA THR A 24 8.94 -2.01 4.90
C THR A 24 9.78 -0.78 4.55
N ASN A 25 9.22 0.43 4.61
CA ASN A 25 9.95 1.70 4.49
C ASN A 25 9.25 2.81 5.30
N SER A 26 9.89 3.30 6.37
CA SER A 26 9.33 4.33 7.25
C SER A 26 9.28 5.74 6.63
N SER A 27 9.94 5.93 5.48
CA SER A 27 10.03 7.21 4.77
C SER A 27 8.84 7.47 3.84
N ILE A 28 8.15 6.42 3.38
CA ILE A 28 7.01 6.53 2.46
C ILE A 28 5.74 6.44 3.31
N ILE A 29 5.19 7.59 3.64
CA ILE A 29 4.04 7.68 4.55
C ILE A 29 2.77 8.06 3.79
N LYS A 30 2.92 8.72 2.63
CA LYS A 30 1.80 9.22 1.83
C LYS A 30 1.86 8.70 0.40
N VAL A 31 0.68 8.58 -0.22
CA VAL A 31 0.55 8.25 -1.66
C VAL A 31 1.23 9.31 -2.53
N SER A 32 1.28 10.57 -2.09
CA SER A 32 2.03 11.63 -2.79
C SER A 32 3.52 11.32 -2.92
N ASP A 33 4.09 10.58 -1.97
CA ASP A 33 5.51 10.22 -1.97
C ASP A 33 5.82 9.16 -3.03
N LEU A 34 4.78 8.53 -3.62
CA LEU A 34 4.87 7.55 -4.71
C LEU A 34 4.62 8.17 -6.09
N ILE A 35 4.36 9.47 -6.18
CA ILE A 35 3.96 10.16 -7.41
C ILE A 35 5.00 11.23 -7.75
N LEU A 36 5.51 11.22 -8.98
CA LEU A 36 6.23 12.37 -9.53
C LEU A 36 5.24 13.52 -9.72
N HIS A 37 5.36 14.55 -8.91
CA HIS A 37 4.50 15.72 -8.98
C HIS A 37 4.62 16.50 -10.31
N GLU A 38 5.79 16.48 -10.93
CA GLU A 38 6.07 17.22 -12.16
C GLU A 38 5.36 16.64 -13.38
N THR A 39 5.37 15.31 -13.51
CA THR A 39 4.77 14.59 -14.64
C THR A 39 3.43 13.95 -14.31
N ARG A 40 3.05 13.96 -13.02
CA ARG A 40 1.86 13.31 -12.47
C ARG A 40 1.82 11.82 -12.81
N GLN A 41 2.94 11.14 -12.64
CA GLN A 41 3.10 9.73 -12.91
C GLN A 41 3.55 8.98 -11.65
N TRP A 42 3.23 7.70 -11.59
CA TRP A 42 3.73 6.81 -10.54
C TRP A 42 5.25 6.65 -10.63
N MET A 43 5.93 6.64 -9.49
CA MET A 43 7.36 6.31 -9.39
C MET A 43 7.54 4.79 -9.46
N GLU A 44 7.52 4.21 -10.67
CA GLU A 44 7.52 2.76 -10.89
C GLU A 44 8.68 2.03 -10.20
N GLU A 45 9.90 2.58 -10.27
CA GLU A 45 11.08 2.00 -9.61
C GLU A 45 10.93 1.95 -8.08
N LEU A 46 10.33 2.99 -7.49
CA LEU A 46 10.10 3.05 -6.05
C LEU A 46 9.02 2.05 -5.64
N ILE A 47 7.92 2.01 -6.39
CA ILE A 47 6.77 1.14 -6.10
C ILE A 47 7.17 -0.34 -6.21
N THR A 48 7.92 -0.70 -7.26
CA THR A 48 8.41 -2.08 -7.45
C THR A 48 9.48 -2.50 -6.42
N GLY A 49 10.23 -1.54 -5.87
CA GLY A 49 11.21 -1.78 -4.80
C GLY A 49 10.61 -1.87 -3.39
N VAL A 50 9.45 -1.26 -3.15
CA VAL A 50 8.83 -1.16 -1.81
C VAL A 50 7.71 -2.19 -1.61
N PHE A 51 6.93 -2.45 -2.65
CA PHE A 51 5.75 -3.32 -2.59
C PHE A 51 6.02 -4.69 -3.20
N SER A 52 5.20 -5.67 -2.86
CA SER A 52 5.23 -6.98 -3.54
C SER A 52 4.93 -6.78 -5.02
N SER A 53 5.44 -7.66 -5.90
CA SER A 53 5.20 -7.54 -7.35
C SER A 53 3.69 -7.47 -7.69
N LYS A 54 2.86 -8.20 -6.94
CA LYS A 54 1.40 -8.20 -7.09
C LYS A 54 0.76 -6.87 -6.68
N ASP A 55 1.24 -6.26 -5.60
CA ASP A 55 0.70 -4.99 -5.12
C ASP A 55 1.24 -3.81 -5.95
N ALA A 56 2.50 -3.87 -6.38
CA ALA A 56 3.09 -2.90 -7.28
C ALA A 56 2.29 -2.80 -8.58
N GLU A 57 1.97 -3.94 -9.23
CA GLU A 57 1.12 -3.98 -10.42
C GLU A 57 -0.23 -3.30 -10.19
N ARG A 58 -0.89 -3.62 -9.07
CA ARG A 58 -2.19 -3.03 -8.71
C ARG A 58 -2.11 -1.52 -8.51
N ILE A 59 -1.07 -1.04 -7.82
CA ILE A 59 -0.86 0.40 -7.58
C ILE A 59 -0.65 1.13 -8.92
N LEU A 60 0.17 0.58 -9.81
CA LEU A 60 0.45 1.18 -11.12
C LEU A 60 -0.78 1.28 -12.02
N CYS A 61 -1.78 0.41 -11.82
CA CYS A 61 -3.05 0.48 -12.54
C CYS A 61 -4.03 1.56 -12.02
N ILE A 62 -3.75 2.21 -10.88
CA ILE A 62 -4.63 3.25 -10.35
C ILE A 62 -4.46 4.54 -11.18
N PRO A 63 -5.54 5.09 -11.78
CA PRO A 63 -5.45 6.30 -12.58
C PRO A 63 -5.19 7.53 -11.69
N LEU A 64 -4.17 8.32 -12.04
CA LEU A 64 -3.83 9.58 -11.38
C LEU A 64 -4.61 10.73 -12.02
N ALA A 65 -5.93 10.79 -11.71
CA ALA A 65 -7.02 11.61 -12.30
C ALA A 65 -6.69 13.03 -12.78
#